data_AF-A0A964W730-F1
#
_entry.id   AF-A0A964W730-F1
#
_cell.length_a   1.000
_cell.length_b   1.000
_cell.length_c   1.000
_cell.angle_alpha   90.00
_cell.angle_beta   90.00
_cell.angle_gamma   90.00
#
_symmetry.space_group_name_H-M   'P 1'
#
loop_
_entity.id
_entity.type
_entity.pdbx_description
1 polymer ?
#
loop_
_entity_poly.entity_id
_entity_poly.type
_entity_poly.pdbx_seq_one_letter_code
_entity_poly.pdbx_strand_id
1 'polypeptide(L)'
;MKQFYTIVFSLITILTFAQDRVNASLPVIDAVANGRITEATGWLQNDAGKWTSRKNKIPANMEEEYKTLIDFQHHGLGENRENFIYIEHRNVKIADSSYTILIKKYKDGFYKYESINQGWMPQNSLVYYVFKTSELDKLKNLEPNKAHTIRINTIYSNTILYLDPKSSLKTVAQNLYKELGDKDKFGKAELEIHFNLYKGNVRFTIQNHEDYPLTDFEKAYYETPLINFEKLFKLQ
;
A
#
# COMPACT_ATOMS: atom_id res chain seq x y z
N MET A 1 72.16 -12.38 -0.62
CA MET A 1 71.23 -12.23 0.54
C MET A 1 70.18 -11.12 0.35
N LYS A 2 70.51 -9.92 -0.16
CA LYS A 2 69.51 -8.84 -0.37
C LYS A 2 68.34 -9.19 -1.29
N GLN A 3 68.55 -9.99 -2.35
CA GLN A 3 67.48 -10.40 -3.28
C GLN A 3 66.47 -11.39 -2.69
N PHE A 4 66.85 -12.12 -1.62
CA PHE A 4 65.95 -13.09 -0.99
C PHE A 4 64.88 -12.39 -0.13
N TYR A 5 65.26 -11.28 0.53
CA TYR A 5 64.32 -10.48 1.32
C TYR A 5 63.27 -9.78 0.46
N THR A 6 63.62 -9.37 -0.77
CA THR A 6 62.66 -8.73 -1.69
C THR A 6 61.58 -9.71 -2.15
N ILE A 7 61.91 -10.98 -2.36
CA ILE A 7 60.93 -12.02 -2.76
C ILE A 7 59.98 -12.34 -1.60
N VAL A 8 60.49 -12.40 -0.37
CA VAL A 8 59.67 -12.66 0.82
C VAL A 8 58.71 -11.51 1.11
N PHE A 9 59.13 -10.26 0.89
CA PHE A 9 58.25 -9.10 1.12
C PHE A 9 57.09 -9.02 0.11
N SER A 10 57.31 -9.45 -1.13
CA SER A 10 56.28 -9.49 -2.19
C SER A 10 55.26 -10.62 -2.01
N LEU A 11 55.59 -11.70 -1.31
CA LEU A 11 54.62 -12.78 -1.03
C LEU A 11 53.63 -12.42 0.09
N ILE A 12 53.97 -11.50 0.98
CA ILE A 12 53.10 -11.12 2.10
C ILE A 12 51.94 -10.22 1.64
N THR A 13 52.07 -9.50 0.52
CA THR A 13 51.02 -8.61 0.00
C THR A 13 49.87 -9.34 -0.71
N ILE A 14 49.93 -10.66 -0.88
CA ILE A 14 48.88 -11.46 -1.53
C ILE A 14 47.88 -12.04 -0.51
N LEU A 15 48.04 -11.75 0.79
CA LEU A 15 46.99 -11.99 1.78
C LEU A 15 45.93 -10.88 1.69
N THR A 16 45.31 -10.75 0.53
CA THR A 16 44.07 -9.99 0.38
C THR A 16 43.01 -10.69 1.21
N PHE A 17 42.46 -9.99 2.18
CA PHE A 17 41.28 -10.41 2.91
C PHE A 17 40.11 -10.49 1.92
N ALA A 18 39.88 -11.67 1.35
CA ALA A 18 38.58 -12.02 0.82
C ALA A 18 37.64 -12.10 2.03
N GLN A 19 37.09 -10.96 2.45
CA GLN A 19 35.93 -10.99 3.33
C GLN A 19 34.84 -11.73 2.57
N ASP A 20 34.40 -12.86 3.12
CA ASP A 20 33.18 -13.51 2.64
C ASP A 20 32.10 -12.43 2.58
N ARG A 21 31.42 -12.32 1.44
CA ARG A 21 30.22 -11.51 1.35
C ARG A 21 29.21 -12.12 2.32
N VAL A 22 29.12 -11.57 3.52
CA VAL A 22 27.98 -11.80 4.40
C VAL A 22 26.79 -11.10 3.74
N ASN A 23 26.06 -11.83 2.90
CA ASN A 23 24.80 -11.35 2.38
C ASN A 23 23.87 -11.14 3.57
N ALA A 24 23.58 -9.89 3.89
CA ALA A 24 22.58 -9.59 4.90
C ALA A 24 21.25 -10.22 4.48
N SER A 25 20.55 -10.81 5.45
CA SER A 25 19.25 -11.40 5.21
C SER A 25 18.23 -10.29 4.90
N LEU A 26 17.38 -10.53 3.90
CA LEU A 26 16.22 -9.69 3.65
C LEU A 26 15.27 -9.73 4.87
N PRO A 27 14.56 -8.64 5.17
CA PRO A 27 13.51 -8.64 6.18
C PRO A 27 12.50 -9.75 5.88
N VAL A 28 12.18 -10.54 6.90
CA VAL A 28 11.15 -11.57 6.81
C VAL A 28 9.80 -10.89 6.94
N ILE A 29 9.04 -10.88 5.85
CA ILE A 29 7.64 -10.46 5.84
C ILE A 29 6.81 -11.70 6.17
N ASP A 30 6.11 -11.66 7.30
CA ASP A 30 5.32 -12.78 7.77
C ASP A 30 4.10 -13.07 6.88
N ALA A 31 3.41 -14.16 7.19
CA ALA A 31 2.07 -14.42 6.70
C ALA A 31 1.11 -13.27 7.07
N VAL A 32 -0.06 -13.26 6.43
CA VAL A 32 -1.09 -12.25 6.68
C VAL A 32 -1.48 -12.24 8.15
N ALA A 33 -1.34 -11.08 8.81
CA ALA A 33 -1.32 -11.00 10.27
C ALA A 33 -2.70 -11.16 10.93
N ASN A 34 -3.70 -10.40 10.46
CA ASN A 34 -5.05 -10.35 11.05
C ASN A 34 -6.17 -10.73 10.05
N GLY A 35 -5.82 -10.88 8.77
CA GLY A 35 -6.74 -11.15 7.69
C GLY A 35 -6.60 -10.15 6.53
N ARG A 36 -7.55 -10.26 5.59
CA ARG A 36 -7.56 -9.50 4.35
C ARG A 36 -8.99 -9.04 4.07
N ILE A 37 -9.16 -7.78 3.67
CA ILE A 37 -10.39 -7.32 3.04
C ILE A 37 -10.26 -7.60 1.54
N THR A 38 -11.12 -8.48 1.04
CA THR A 38 -11.26 -8.78 -0.39
C THR A 38 -12.56 -8.23 -0.95
N GLU A 39 -13.46 -7.75 -0.08
CA GLU A 39 -14.81 -7.33 -0.45
C GLU A 39 -15.27 -6.11 0.36
N ALA A 40 -15.66 -5.06 -0.36
CA ALA A 40 -16.42 -3.91 0.11
C ALA A 40 -17.26 -3.37 -1.07
N THR A 41 -18.30 -2.60 -0.76
CA THR A 41 -19.05 -1.84 -1.76
C THR A 41 -18.54 -0.41 -1.77
N GLY A 42 -17.94 0.05 -2.86
CA GLY A 42 -17.63 1.46 -3.03
C GLY A 42 -18.87 2.21 -3.49
N TRP A 43 -19.15 3.34 -2.85
CA TRP A 43 -20.27 4.23 -3.12
C TRP A 43 -19.74 5.58 -3.61
N LEU A 44 -20.47 6.18 -4.55
CA LEU A 44 -20.27 7.56 -4.98
C LEU A 44 -21.64 8.21 -5.21
N GLN A 45 -21.84 9.40 -4.66
CA GLN A 45 -22.91 10.32 -5.03
C GLN A 45 -22.42 11.23 -6.15
N ASN A 46 -23.05 11.16 -7.32
CA ASN A 46 -22.71 12.04 -8.44
C ASN A 46 -23.24 13.47 -8.24
N ASP A 47 -22.89 14.37 -9.16
CA ASP A 47 -23.26 15.79 -9.08
C ASP A 47 -24.78 16.02 -9.14
N ALA A 48 -25.54 15.06 -9.69
CA ALA A 48 -26.99 15.06 -9.70
C ALA A 48 -27.62 14.51 -8.39
N GLY A 49 -26.80 14.20 -7.37
CA GLY A 49 -27.23 13.69 -6.08
C GLY A 49 -27.60 12.20 -6.07
N LYS A 50 -27.39 11.47 -7.17
CA LYS A 50 -27.71 10.04 -7.28
C LYS A 50 -26.55 9.18 -6.79
N TRP A 51 -26.89 8.16 -6.02
CA TRP A 51 -25.94 7.17 -5.53
C TRP A 51 -25.71 6.07 -6.55
N THR A 52 -24.43 5.76 -6.78
CA THR A 52 -23.97 4.62 -7.57
C THR A 52 -23.00 3.79 -6.74
N SER A 53 -22.90 2.49 -7.04
CA SER A 53 -21.98 1.61 -6.34
C SER A 53 -21.33 0.54 -7.21
N ARG A 54 -20.14 0.11 -6.80
CA ARG A 54 -19.38 -0.99 -7.42
C ARG A 54 -18.63 -1.79 -6.36
N LYS A 55 -18.43 -3.08 -6.64
CA LYS A 55 -17.63 -3.95 -5.77
C LYS A 55 -16.16 -3.52 -5.81
N ASN A 56 -15.58 -3.30 -4.63
CA ASN A 56 -14.18 -2.95 -4.37
C ASN A 56 -13.65 -1.73 -5.12
N LYS A 57 -14.53 -0.80 -5.50
CA LYS A 57 -14.17 0.38 -6.28
C LYS A 57 -15.15 1.50 -5.98
N ILE A 58 -14.66 2.69 -5.68
CA ILE A 58 -15.48 3.89 -5.70
C ILE A 58 -15.72 4.22 -7.18
N PRO A 59 -16.98 4.13 -7.67
CA PRO A 59 -17.25 4.28 -9.11
C PRO A 59 -16.81 5.66 -9.62
N ALA A 60 -16.41 5.77 -10.89
CA ALA A 60 -16.06 7.07 -11.48
C ALA A 60 -17.28 8.00 -11.52
N ASN A 61 -17.08 9.29 -11.26
CA ASN A 61 -18.16 10.29 -11.36
C ASN A 61 -18.52 10.49 -12.83
N MET A 62 -19.70 10.00 -13.21
CA MET A 62 -20.20 10.06 -14.58
C MET A 62 -21.65 10.50 -14.60
N GLU A 63 -22.00 11.22 -15.67
CA GLU A 63 -23.38 11.51 -15.99
C GLU A 63 -24.15 10.21 -16.30
N GLU A 64 -25.47 10.23 -16.07
CA GLU A 64 -26.33 9.06 -16.23
C GLU A 64 -26.26 8.44 -17.63
N GLU A 65 -26.10 9.28 -18.67
CA GLU A 65 -26.00 8.84 -20.06
C GLU A 65 -24.72 8.04 -20.36
N TYR A 66 -23.65 8.23 -19.58
CA TYR A 66 -22.37 7.51 -19.72
C TYR A 66 -22.19 6.39 -18.70
N LYS A 67 -23.21 6.05 -17.90
CA LYS A 67 -23.09 5.03 -16.83
C LYS A 67 -22.59 3.66 -17.30
N THR A 68 -22.77 3.33 -18.57
CA THR A 68 -22.30 2.08 -19.18
C THR A 68 -20.78 2.03 -19.31
N LEU A 69 -20.11 3.19 -19.30
CA LEU A 69 -18.65 3.33 -19.42
C LEU A 69 -17.93 3.25 -18.06
N ILE A 70 -18.64 3.24 -16.94
CA ILE A 70 -18.07 3.29 -15.58
C ILE A 70 -17.17 2.08 -15.24
N ASP A 71 -17.30 1.00 -16.00
CA ASP A 71 -16.49 -0.21 -15.88
C ASP A 71 -15.54 -0.42 -17.06
N PHE A 72 -15.46 0.54 -17.98
CA PHE A 72 -14.66 0.45 -19.20
C PHE A 72 -13.30 1.13 -19.05
N GLN A 73 -12.23 0.42 -19.45
CA GLN A 73 -10.85 0.92 -19.50
C GLN A 73 -10.42 1.69 -18.23
N HIS A 74 -9.95 2.94 -18.37
CA HIS A 74 -9.45 3.75 -17.27
C HIS A 74 -10.55 4.13 -16.27
N HIS A 75 -11.80 4.34 -16.71
CA HIS A 75 -12.94 4.55 -15.82
C HIS A 75 -13.24 3.30 -14.97
N GLY A 76 -12.90 2.13 -15.51
CA GLY A 76 -12.91 0.86 -14.81
C GLY A 76 -12.05 0.83 -13.54
N LEU A 77 -11.12 1.78 -13.36
CA LEU A 77 -10.24 1.90 -12.19
C LEU A 77 -10.85 2.68 -11.03
N GLY A 78 -11.96 3.39 -11.24
CA GLY A 78 -12.69 4.10 -10.20
C GLY A 78 -12.33 5.57 -10.16
N GLU A 79 -13.10 6.32 -9.37
CA GLU A 79 -12.84 7.75 -9.16
C GLU A 79 -11.45 7.93 -8.54
N ASN A 80 -10.60 8.78 -9.12
CA ASN A 80 -9.21 8.93 -8.69
C ASN A 80 -8.43 7.61 -8.59
N ARG A 81 -8.79 6.61 -9.41
CA ARG A 81 -8.25 5.23 -9.38
C ARG A 81 -8.50 4.50 -8.06
N GLU A 82 -9.52 4.89 -7.30
CA GLU A 82 -9.92 4.23 -6.06
C GLU A 82 -10.58 2.87 -6.32
N ASN A 83 -9.73 1.85 -6.35
CA ASN A 83 -10.14 0.46 -6.35
C ASN A 83 -9.17 -0.41 -5.54
N PHE A 84 -9.60 -1.63 -5.24
CA PHE A 84 -8.71 -2.66 -4.72
C PHE A 84 -9.13 -4.06 -5.16
N ILE A 85 -8.14 -4.94 -5.23
CA ILE A 85 -8.32 -6.40 -5.29
C ILE A 85 -8.33 -6.93 -3.86
N TYR A 86 -7.38 -6.44 -3.04
CA TYR A 86 -7.39 -6.67 -1.61
C TYR A 86 -6.64 -5.58 -0.85
N ILE A 87 -6.96 -5.49 0.44
CA ILE A 87 -6.20 -4.73 1.43
C ILE A 87 -5.83 -5.70 2.56
N GLU A 88 -4.58 -5.69 3.02
CA GLU A 88 -4.10 -6.57 4.11
C GLU A 88 -3.00 -5.96 4.96
N HIS A 89 -2.88 -6.48 6.18
CA HIS A 89 -1.73 -6.24 7.05
C HIS A 89 -0.75 -7.42 7.03
N ARG A 90 0.55 -7.09 7.04
CA ARG A 90 1.63 -8.03 7.29
C ARG A 90 2.55 -7.51 8.37
N ASN A 91 3.09 -8.42 9.17
CA ASN A 91 4.11 -8.07 10.14
C ASN A 91 5.48 -8.16 9.47
N VAL A 92 6.37 -7.25 9.84
CA VAL A 92 7.77 -7.30 9.45
C VAL A 92 8.63 -6.91 10.65
N LYS A 93 9.66 -7.70 10.90
CA LYS A 93 10.69 -7.36 11.89
C LYS A 93 11.87 -6.73 11.16
N ILE A 94 12.28 -5.56 11.64
CA ILE A 94 13.45 -4.84 11.15
C ILE A 94 14.33 -4.57 12.38
N ALA A 95 15.48 -5.24 12.44
CA ALA A 95 16.28 -5.35 13.66
C ALA A 95 15.40 -5.79 14.85
N ASP A 96 15.45 -5.07 15.98
CA ASP A 96 14.70 -5.40 17.19
C ASP A 96 13.30 -4.75 17.27
N SER A 97 12.88 -4.08 16.20
CA SER A 97 11.60 -3.35 16.17
C SER A 97 10.55 -4.05 15.30
N SER A 98 9.30 -4.03 15.76
CA SER A 98 8.15 -4.58 15.05
C SER A 98 7.43 -3.50 14.25
N TYR A 99 7.20 -3.80 12.98
CA TYR A 99 6.51 -2.91 12.05
C TYR A 99 5.36 -3.66 11.39
N THR A 100 4.41 -2.88 10.91
CA THR A 100 3.28 -3.35 10.12
C THR A 100 3.36 -2.77 8.72
N ILE A 101 3.11 -3.63 7.73
CA ILE A 101 2.96 -3.25 6.33
C ILE A 101 1.47 -3.33 6.00
N LEU A 102 0.85 -2.20 5.66
CA LEU A 102 -0.45 -2.17 5.00
C LEU A 102 -0.23 -2.27 3.49
N ILE A 103 -0.83 -3.26 2.86
CA ILE A 103 -0.72 -3.52 1.43
C ILE A 103 -2.10 -3.35 0.80
N LYS A 104 -2.23 -2.46 -0.19
CA LYS A 104 -3.39 -2.36 -1.09
C LYS A 104 -2.94 -2.82 -2.48
N LYS A 105 -3.42 -3.98 -2.91
CA LYS A 105 -3.28 -4.42 -4.30
C LYS A 105 -4.49 -3.93 -5.07
N TYR A 106 -4.28 -3.34 -6.24
CA TYR A 106 -5.36 -2.73 -7.04
C TYR A 106 -5.15 -2.99 -8.54
N LYS A 107 -6.23 -2.81 -9.31
CA LYS A 107 -6.20 -2.79 -10.77
C LYS A 107 -5.73 -1.41 -11.23
N ASP A 108 -4.94 -1.42 -12.28
CA ASP A 108 -4.38 -0.23 -12.91
C ASP A 108 -4.31 -0.45 -14.42
N GLY A 109 -3.77 0.50 -15.16
CA GLY A 109 -3.50 0.32 -16.57
C GLY A 109 -2.98 1.60 -17.21
N PHE A 110 -2.56 1.45 -18.46
CA PHE A 110 -2.06 2.54 -19.27
C PHE A 110 -2.51 2.35 -20.71
N TYR A 111 -2.49 3.43 -21.48
CA TYR A 111 -2.73 3.36 -22.91
C TYR A 111 -1.41 3.12 -23.62
N LYS A 112 -1.37 2.15 -24.54
CA LYS A 112 -0.21 1.94 -25.42
C LYS A 112 0.18 3.22 -26.17
N TYR A 113 -0.83 4.00 -26.58
CA TYR A 113 -0.67 5.32 -27.18
C TYR A 113 -1.39 6.36 -26.31
N GLU A 114 -0.68 6.87 -25.30
CA GLU A 114 -1.25 7.78 -24.29
C GLU A 114 -1.82 9.08 -24.88
N SER A 115 -1.16 9.67 -25.88
CA SER A 115 -1.59 10.94 -26.49
C SER A 115 -2.96 10.88 -27.16
N ILE A 116 -3.44 9.68 -27.52
CA ILE A 116 -4.72 9.46 -28.19
C ILE A 116 -5.62 8.45 -27.43
N ASN A 117 -5.25 8.09 -26.20
CA ASN A 117 -5.98 7.13 -25.37
C ASN A 117 -6.34 5.82 -26.10
N GLN A 118 -5.40 5.26 -26.87
CA GLN A 118 -5.65 4.05 -27.66
C GLN A 118 -4.83 2.86 -27.15
N GLY A 119 -5.47 1.68 -27.17
CA GLY A 119 -4.83 0.41 -26.78
C GLY A 119 -4.67 0.30 -25.27
N TRP A 120 -5.78 0.34 -24.53
CA TRP A 120 -5.78 0.14 -23.07
C TRP A 120 -5.15 -1.19 -22.69
N MET A 121 -4.15 -1.14 -21.80
CA MET A 121 -3.43 -2.29 -21.28
C MET A 121 -3.67 -2.39 -19.76
N PRO A 122 -4.58 -3.28 -19.31
CA PRO A 122 -4.85 -3.45 -17.90
C PRO A 122 -3.69 -4.16 -17.20
N GLN A 123 -3.43 -3.79 -15.95
CA GLN A 123 -2.43 -4.40 -15.10
C GLN A 123 -2.86 -4.41 -13.64
N ASN A 124 -2.03 -5.01 -12.80
CA ASN A 124 -2.17 -4.90 -11.36
C ASN A 124 -1.00 -4.11 -10.80
N SER A 125 -1.28 -3.29 -9.81
CA SER A 125 -0.30 -2.51 -9.07
C SER A 125 -0.50 -2.77 -7.58
N LEU A 126 0.49 -2.39 -6.78
CA LEU A 126 0.44 -2.54 -5.33
C LEU A 126 1.04 -1.28 -4.71
N VAL A 127 0.31 -0.67 -3.77
CA VAL A 127 0.85 0.35 -2.88
C VAL A 127 0.97 -0.25 -1.50
N TYR A 128 2.03 0.09 -0.80
CA TYR A 128 2.25 -0.35 0.57
C TYR A 128 2.80 0.76 1.44
N TYR A 129 2.42 0.69 2.71
CA TYR A 129 2.79 1.63 3.76
C TYR A 129 3.37 0.84 4.92
N VAL A 130 4.52 1.26 5.41
CA VAL A 130 5.19 0.67 6.55
C VAL A 130 5.17 1.66 7.69
N PHE A 131 4.75 1.21 8.85
CA PHE A 131 4.66 2.01 10.06
C PHE A 131 4.96 1.16 11.28
N LYS A 132 5.31 1.79 12.41
CA LYS A 132 5.47 1.08 13.67
C LYS A 132 4.15 0.44 14.05
N THR A 133 4.15 -0.81 14.51
CA THR A 133 2.90 -1.51 14.87
C THR A 133 2.10 -0.77 15.95
N SER A 134 2.78 -0.01 16.84
CA SER A 134 2.14 0.85 17.85
C SER A 134 1.27 1.96 17.27
N GLU A 135 1.44 2.35 16.00
CA GLU A 135 0.56 3.34 15.37
C GLU A 135 -0.90 2.83 15.28
N LEU A 136 -1.10 1.51 15.28
CA LEU A 136 -2.44 0.91 15.32
C LEU A 136 -3.15 1.18 16.66
N ASP A 137 -2.44 1.57 17.72
CA ASP A 137 -3.07 1.92 19.00
C ASP A 137 -3.95 3.16 18.90
N LYS A 138 -3.74 4.01 17.87
CA LYS A 138 -4.61 5.16 17.56
C LYS A 138 -6.03 4.78 17.15
N LEU A 139 -6.26 3.52 16.80
CA LEU A 139 -7.57 2.98 16.40
C LEU A 139 -8.37 2.38 17.57
N LYS A 140 -7.83 2.47 18.79
CA LYS A 140 -8.46 1.96 20.02
C LYS A 140 -9.29 3.05 20.72
N ASN A 141 -10.25 2.64 21.54
CA ASN A 141 -11.11 3.48 22.39
C ASN A 141 -11.86 4.57 21.63
N LEU A 142 -12.30 4.26 20.41
CA LEU A 142 -13.00 5.22 19.57
C LEU A 142 -14.45 5.37 20.00
N GLU A 143 -14.94 6.61 19.98
CA GLU A 143 -16.31 6.90 20.37
C GLU A 143 -17.31 6.22 19.42
N PRO A 144 -18.32 5.50 19.95
CA PRO A 144 -19.33 4.88 19.13
C PRO A 144 -20.16 5.93 18.39
N ASN A 145 -20.59 5.60 17.17
CA ASN A 145 -21.47 6.44 16.34
C ASN A 145 -20.89 7.81 15.95
N LYS A 146 -19.56 8.00 16.01
CA LYS A 146 -18.89 9.17 15.43
C LYS A 146 -18.06 8.78 14.22
N ALA A 147 -17.90 9.76 13.32
CA ALA A 147 -16.89 9.68 12.27
C ALA A 147 -15.51 9.96 12.88
N HIS A 148 -14.53 9.18 12.47
CA HIS A 148 -13.15 9.25 12.95
C HIS A 148 -12.22 9.47 11.76
N THR A 149 -11.24 10.35 11.96
CA THR A 149 -10.12 10.55 11.04
C THR A 149 -8.84 10.23 11.79
N ILE A 150 -8.17 9.15 11.41
CA ILE A 150 -6.95 8.68 12.05
C ILE A 150 -5.78 8.83 11.08
N ARG A 151 -4.71 9.47 11.54
CA ARG A 151 -3.46 9.61 10.78
C ARG A 151 -2.39 8.66 11.33
N ILE A 152 -1.93 7.76 10.47
CA ILE A 152 -0.88 6.80 10.73
C ILE A 152 0.42 7.34 10.14
N ASN A 153 1.42 7.53 11.00
CA ASN A 153 2.73 8.00 10.59
C ASN A 153 3.48 6.85 9.92
N THR A 154 3.68 6.94 8.61
CA THR A 154 4.45 5.94 7.87
C THR A 154 5.93 6.28 7.94
N ILE A 155 6.75 5.24 8.09
CA ILE A 155 8.20 5.36 7.97
C ILE A 155 8.65 5.20 6.52
N TYR A 156 7.84 4.52 5.71
CA TYR A 156 8.15 4.29 4.31
C TYR A 156 6.87 3.89 3.57
N SER A 157 6.69 4.40 2.37
CA SER A 157 5.65 3.97 1.46
C SER A 157 6.20 3.87 0.06
N ASN A 158 5.67 2.96 -0.74
CA ASN A 158 6.04 2.86 -2.14
C ASN A 158 4.93 2.21 -2.96
N THR A 159 4.99 2.44 -4.27
CA THR A 159 4.11 1.84 -5.25
C THR A 159 4.92 0.97 -6.21
N ILE A 160 4.53 -0.29 -6.34
CA ILE A 160 5.03 -1.23 -7.34
C ILE A 160 4.01 -1.29 -8.47
N LEU A 161 4.34 -0.65 -9.58
CA LEU A 161 3.60 -0.77 -10.82
C LEU A 161 3.96 -2.08 -11.52
N TYR A 162 3.10 -2.56 -12.43
CA TYR A 162 3.36 -3.76 -13.24
C TYR A 162 3.65 -5.01 -12.40
N LEU A 163 2.80 -5.28 -11.41
CA LEU A 163 3.03 -6.32 -10.41
C LEU A 163 3.11 -7.72 -11.04
N ASP A 164 4.30 -8.33 -11.02
CA ASP A 164 4.44 -9.77 -11.20
C ASP A 164 3.89 -10.49 -9.96
N PRO A 165 2.82 -11.30 -10.09
CA PRO A 165 2.20 -11.99 -8.96
C PRO A 165 3.18 -12.86 -8.17
N LYS A 166 4.22 -13.41 -8.82
CA LYS A 166 5.16 -14.36 -8.20
C LYS A 166 6.21 -13.69 -7.32
N SER A 167 6.52 -12.41 -7.55
CA SER A 167 7.66 -11.74 -6.93
C SER A 167 7.31 -10.53 -6.07
N SER A 168 6.05 -10.07 -6.07
CA SER A 168 5.59 -8.88 -5.33
C SER A 168 6.13 -8.71 -3.91
N LEU A 169 6.01 -9.72 -3.03
CA LEU A 169 6.50 -9.63 -1.65
C LEU A 169 8.03 -9.62 -1.55
N LYS A 170 8.72 -10.32 -2.46
CA LYS A 170 10.17 -10.29 -2.54
C LYS A 170 10.65 -8.89 -2.92
N THR A 171 9.97 -8.24 -3.86
CA THR A 171 10.24 -6.84 -4.24
C THR A 171 10.00 -5.89 -3.07
N VAL A 172 8.89 -6.05 -2.33
CA VAL A 172 8.63 -5.27 -1.11
C VAL A 172 9.78 -5.46 -0.10
N ALA A 173 10.19 -6.69 0.18
CA ALA A 173 11.29 -6.98 1.11
C ALA A 173 12.63 -6.39 0.66
N GLN A 174 12.93 -6.43 -0.64
CA GLN A 174 14.13 -5.83 -1.22
C GLN A 174 14.13 -4.30 -1.12
N ASN A 175 13.00 -3.66 -1.41
CA ASN A 175 12.83 -2.22 -1.26
C ASN A 175 13.00 -1.80 0.20
N LEU A 176 12.38 -2.53 1.14
CA LEU A 176 12.54 -2.27 2.57
C LEU A 176 13.99 -2.41 3.00
N TYR A 177 14.66 -3.50 2.61
CA TYR A 177 16.07 -3.70 2.95
C TYR A 177 16.96 -2.54 2.49
N LYS A 178 16.74 -2.06 1.25
CA LYS A 178 17.53 -0.97 0.67
C LYS A 178 17.30 0.36 1.40
N GLU A 179 16.04 0.72 1.64
CA GLU A 179 15.70 2.06 2.16
C GLU A 179 15.86 2.14 3.69
N LEU A 180 15.69 1.05 4.44
CA LEU A 180 15.92 1.03 5.89
C LEU A 180 17.41 1.13 6.28
N GLY A 181 18.32 0.91 5.32
CA GLY A 181 19.75 1.14 5.49
C GLY A 181 20.14 2.63 5.42
N ASP A 182 19.28 3.49 4.88
CA ASP A 182 19.56 4.90 4.60
C ASP A 182 18.58 5.79 5.40
N LYS A 183 18.88 5.97 6.69
CA LYS A 183 17.97 6.56 7.69
C LYS A 183 17.53 8.01 7.38
N ASP A 184 18.24 8.70 6.48
CA ASP A 184 18.04 10.10 6.16
C ASP A 184 17.12 10.34 4.94
N LYS A 185 16.63 9.26 4.28
CA LYS A 185 15.83 9.35 3.05
C LYS A 185 14.33 9.07 3.18
N PHE A 186 13.81 8.90 4.40
CA PHE A 186 12.39 8.62 4.56
C PHE A 186 11.54 9.85 4.17
N GLY A 187 10.92 9.77 3.00
CA GLY A 187 9.72 10.55 2.71
C GLY A 187 8.65 10.16 3.72
N LYS A 188 8.28 11.09 4.59
CA LYS A 188 7.18 10.88 5.54
C LYS A 188 5.89 11.03 4.75
N ALA A 189 5.23 9.91 4.45
CA ALA A 189 3.84 9.94 4.04
C ALA A 189 2.95 9.75 5.28
N GLU A 190 1.84 10.47 5.35
CA GLU A 190 0.79 10.20 6.34
C GLU A 190 -0.31 9.39 5.67
N LEU A 191 -0.57 8.20 6.21
CA LEU A 191 -1.71 7.40 5.80
C LEU A 191 -2.92 7.86 6.62
N GLU A 192 -3.93 8.38 5.93
CA GLU A 192 -5.16 8.85 6.54
C GLU A 192 -6.26 7.81 6.37
N ILE A 193 -6.93 7.47 7.47
CA ILE A 193 -8.04 6.52 7.53
C ILE A 193 -9.24 7.30 8.05
N HIS A 194 -10.24 7.49 7.19
CA HIS A 194 -11.55 8.01 7.61
C HIS A 194 -12.50 6.85 7.74
N PHE A 195 -13.30 6.82 8.80
CA PHE A 195 -14.37 5.84 8.91
C PHE A 195 -15.47 6.23 9.87
N ASN A 196 -16.63 5.63 9.70
CA ASN A 196 -17.73 5.66 10.66
C ASN A 196 -18.46 4.32 10.73
N LEU A 197 -19.06 4.03 11.89
CA LEU A 197 -19.96 2.90 12.04
C LEU A 197 -21.35 3.29 11.53
N TYR A 198 -21.94 2.45 10.69
CA TYR A 198 -23.27 2.66 10.14
C TYR A 198 -24.04 1.34 10.04
N LYS A 199 -25.06 1.16 10.89
CA LYS A 199 -25.99 0.02 10.85
C LYS A 199 -25.31 -1.36 10.80
N GLY A 200 -24.24 -1.56 11.58
CA GLY A 200 -23.47 -2.81 11.61
C GLY A 200 -22.40 -2.95 10.52
N ASN A 201 -22.31 -1.97 9.61
CA ASN A 201 -21.23 -1.81 8.65
C ASN A 201 -20.25 -0.73 9.11
N VAL A 202 -19.10 -0.70 8.46
CA VAL A 202 -18.12 0.37 8.51
C VAL A 202 -18.08 1.02 7.15
N ARG A 203 -18.27 2.35 7.09
CA ARG A 203 -17.90 3.12 5.91
C ARG A 203 -16.51 3.67 6.12
N PHE A 204 -15.64 3.60 5.12
CA PHE A 204 -14.25 3.97 5.26
C PHE A 204 -13.60 4.43 3.97
N THR A 205 -12.54 5.22 4.11
CA THR A 205 -11.53 5.48 3.07
C THR A 205 -10.13 5.33 3.67
N ILE A 206 -9.17 4.95 2.83
CA ILE A 206 -7.76 4.80 3.19
C ILE A 206 -6.97 5.46 2.06
N GLN A 207 -6.28 6.55 2.36
CA GLN A 207 -5.61 7.37 1.35
C GLN A 207 -4.28 7.91 1.89
N ASN A 208 -3.36 8.18 0.98
CA ASN A 208 -2.20 9.01 1.30
C ASN A 208 -2.70 10.45 1.47
N HIS A 209 -2.35 11.11 2.58
CA HIS A 209 -2.78 12.46 2.90
C HIS A 209 -2.35 13.48 1.82
N GLU A 210 -1.24 13.22 1.13
CA GLU A 210 -0.61 14.16 0.21
C GLU A 210 -1.08 14.02 -1.26
N ASP A 211 -1.63 12.87 -1.67
CA ASP A 211 -1.69 12.53 -3.11
C ASP A 211 -2.98 12.96 -3.83
N TYR A 212 -4.10 13.24 -3.16
CA TYR A 212 -5.34 13.68 -3.82
C TYR A 212 -6.18 14.55 -2.88
N PRO A 213 -6.96 15.52 -3.40
CA PRO A 213 -7.96 16.19 -2.58
C PRO A 213 -8.88 15.14 -1.98
N LEU A 214 -9.12 15.27 -0.67
CA LEU A 214 -10.05 14.45 0.10
C LEU A 214 -11.30 14.20 -0.74
N THR A 215 -11.51 12.93 -1.12
CA THR A 215 -12.82 12.51 -1.61
C THR A 215 -13.79 12.83 -0.48
N ASP A 216 -14.78 13.68 -0.73
CA ASP A 216 -15.77 14.08 0.27
C ASP A 216 -16.36 12.79 0.86
N PHE A 217 -15.99 12.47 2.10
CA PHE A 217 -16.29 11.19 2.73
C PHE A 217 -17.80 10.95 2.84
N GLU A 218 -18.59 12.03 2.85
CA GLU A 218 -20.05 11.96 2.85
C GLU A 218 -20.62 11.63 1.47
N LYS A 219 -19.82 11.77 0.40
CA LYS A 219 -20.22 11.50 -1.00
C LYS A 219 -19.51 10.31 -1.61
N ALA A 220 -18.36 9.88 -1.11
CA ALA A 220 -17.73 8.64 -1.56
C ALA A 220 -16.93 7.92 -0.48
N TYR A 221 -17.17 6.62 -0.39
CA TYR A 221 -16.60 5.73 0.63
C TYR A 221 -16.71 4.27 0.21
N TYR A 222 -15.92 3.41 0.84
CA TYR A 222 -16.17 1.97 0.84
C TYR A 222 -17.06 1.61 2.02
N GLU A 223 -17.96 0.64 1.87
CA GLU A 223 -18.77 0.08 2.94
C GLU A 223 -18.56 -1.43 3.02
N THR A 224 -18.30 -1.95 4.23
CA THR A 224 -18.13 -3.39 4.48
C THR A 224 -18.67 -3.74 5.87
N PRO A 225 -19.12 -4.98 6.12
CA PRO A 225 -19.49 -5.41 7.47
C PRO A 225 -18.37 -5.16 8.48
N LEU A 226 -18.72 -4.79 9.72
CA LEU A 226 -17.73 -4.53 10.78
C LEU A 226 -16.70 -5.65 10.95
N ILE A 227 -17.17 -6.89 10.95
CA ILE A 227 -16.31 -8.09 11.06
C ILE A 227 -15.27 -8.21 9.94
N ASN A 228 -15.54 -7.63 8.75
CA ASN A 228 -14.56 -7.59 7.67
C ASN A 228 -13.56 -6.46 7.88
N PHE A 229 -14.01 -5.30 8.33
CA PHE A 229 -13.12 -4.17 8.61
C PHE A 229 -12.12 -4.48 9.73
N GLU A 230 -12.57 -5.20 10.77
CA GLU A 230 -11.74 -5.63 11.91
C GLU A 230 -10.60 -6.61 11.53
N LYS A 231 -10.63 -7.18 10.32
CA LYS A 231 -9.49 -7.94 9.75
C LYS A 231 -8.27 -7.05 9.49
N LEU A 232 -8.48 -5.74 9.26
CA LEU A 232 -7.41 -4.76 9.14
C LEU A 232 -7.19 -4.06 10.47
N PHE A 233 -8.22 -3.37 10.95
CA PHE A 233 -8.14 -2.45 12.07
C PHE A 233 -9.08 -2.92 13.16
N LYS A 234 -8.52 -3.57 14.19
CA LYS A 234 -9.31 -3.96 15.36
C LYS A 234 -9.79 -2.70 16.06
N LEU A 235 -11.11 -2.53 16.09
CA LEU A 235 -11.78 -1.48 16.84
C LEU A 235 -12.04 -2.05 18.24
N GLN A 236 -11.11 -1.83 19.17
CA GLN A 236 -11.24 -2.24 20.57
C GLN A 236 -11.43 -1.04 21.46
#